data_AF-A0A959KS04-F1
#
_entry.id   AF-A0A959KS04-F1
#
_cell.length_a   1.000
_cell.length_b   1.000
_cell.length_c   1.000
_cell.angle_alpha   90.00
_cell.angle_beta   90.00
_cell.angle_gamma   90.00
#
_symmetry.space_group_name_H-M   'P 1'
#
loop_
_entity.id
_entity.type
_entity.pdbx_description
1 polymer ?
#
loop_
_entity_poly.entity_id
_entity_poly.type
_entity_poly.pdbx_seq_one_letter_code
_entity_poly.pdbx_strand_id
1 'polypeptide(L)'
;MKPLLLLLPLPALLAIGCIQDDYVLDAVPESVRITNPIDSLALGGSYAFEATYFNNIGQAESQPLLWESSDPEVLAIDADGQATAVSVGAVTLSVSVELPDQSSVSDQLELVVAEEVGGGGDDFRSGTIQSTSSYTLQGSFTLRETESGLLLEFADDYLASSNLPGLYVYLTNNPNSVANAYEIGMVQVFDGAHEYALPAGIGLLDYDYLLYYCKPFGVKVGDGAID
;
A
#
# COMPACT_ATOMS: atom_id res chain seq x y z
N MET A 1 -30.05 1.73 -78.12
CA MET A 1 -29.22 2.74 -77.42
C MET A 1 -29.75 2.84 -75.99
N LYS A 2 -29.06 2.22 -75.03
CA LYS A 2 -29.48 2.10 -73.62
C LYS A 2 -28.33 2.68 -72.79
N PRO A 3 -28.59 3.57 -71.81
CA PRO A 3 -27.56 4.46 -71.29
C PRO A 3 -26.56 3.72 -70.41
N LEU A 4 -25.29 4.07 -70.63
CA LEU A 4 -24.12 3.64 -69.87
C LEU A 4 -24.17 4.31 -68.48
N LEU A 5 -24.43 3.53 -67.44
CA LEU A 5 -24.46 3.98 -66.05
C LEU A 5 -23.01 4.07 -65.53
N LEU A 6 -22.53 5.28 -65.28
CA LEU A 6 -21.19 5.56 -64.76
C LEU A 6 -21.18 5.29 -63.24
N LEU A 7 -20.51 4.22 -62.80
CA LEU A 7 -20.28 3.92 -61.38
C LEU A 7 -19.15 4.81 -60.83
N LEU A 8 -19.49 5.71 -59.90
CA LEU A 8 -18.55 6.52 -59.12
C LEU A 8 -17.88 5.63 -58.05
N PRO A 9 -16.55 5.67 -57.82
CA PRO A 9 -15.93 4.92 -56.75
C PRO A 9 -16.18 5.63 -55.42
N LEU A 10 -16.72 4.88 -54.44
CA LEU A 10 -16.89 5.31 -53.06
C LEU A 10 -15.50 5.45 -52.39
N PRO A 11 -15.16 6.58 -51.75
CA PRO A 11 -13.89 6.69 -51.05
C PRO A 11 -13.92 5.75 -49.84
N ALA A 12 -12.99 4.80 -49.81
CA ALA A 12 -12.74 3.94 -48.66
C ALA A 12 -12.29 4.83 -47.49
N LEU A 13 -13.20 5.03 -46.55
CA LEU A 13 -12.95 5.70 -45.28
C LEU A 13 -11.90 4.87 -44.53
N LEU A 14 -10.67 5.39 -44.45
CA LEU A 14 -9.63 4.85 -43.58
C LEU A 14 -10.14 4.96 -42.15
N ALA A 15 -10.66 3.87 -41.61
CA ALA A 15 -10.86 3.71 -40.19
C ALA A 15 -9.47 3.63 -39.54
N ILE A 16 -8.91 4.80 -39.22
CA ILE A 16 -7.94 4.92 -38.13
C ILE A 16 -8.77 4.72 -36.87
N GLY A 17 -9.06 3.45 -36.57
CA GLY A 17 -9.43 3.08 -35.22
C GLY A 17 -8.25 3.49 -34.35
N CYS A 18 -8.44 4.51 -33.53
CA CYS A 18 -7.64 4.62 -32.32
C CYS A 18 -7.79 3.28 -31.63
N ILE A 19 -6.72 2.48 -31.65
CA ILE A 19 -6.55 1.43 -30.66
C ILE A 19 -6.54 2.21 -29.36
N GLN A 20 -7.65 2.21 -28.63
CA GLN A 20 -7.62 2.50 -27.20
C GLN A 20 -6.77 1.37 -26.63
N ASP A 21 -5.47 1.58 -26.64
CA ASP A 21 -4.61 0.85 -25.73
C ASP A 21 -5.21 1.09 -24.34
N ASP A 22 -5.73 0.01 -23.78
CA ASP A 22 -6.31 -0.07 -22.44
C ASP A 22 -5.15 0.09 -21.43
N TYR A 23 -4.60 1.31 -21.37
CA TYR A 23 -3.59 1.67 -20.40
C TYR A 23 -4.29 1.82 -19.05
N VAL A 24 -4.29 0.75 -18.27
CA VAL A 24 -4.52 0.87 -16.83
C VAL A 24 -3.35 1.71 -16.31
N LEU A 25 -3.62 2.96 -15.91
CA LEU A 25 -2.62 3.84 -15.30
C LEU A 25 -2.42 3.44 -13.84
N ASP A 26 -1.76 2.29 -13.64
CA ASP A 26 -1.45 1.72 -12.33
C ASP A 26 0.01 1.93 -11.92
N ALA A 27 0.80 2.66 -12.70
CA ALA A 27 2.17 2.98 -12.32
C ALA A 27 2.20 3.84 -11.03
N VAL A 28 2.94 3.37 -10.04
CA VAL A 28 3.24 4.04 -8.77
C VAL A 28 4.75 4.06 -8.55
N PRO A 29 5.29 4.99 -7.74
CA PRO A 29 6.70 4.94 -7.37
C PRO A 29 7.06 3.62 -6.69
N GLU A 30 8.22 3.08 -7.04
CA GLU A 30 8.81 1.94 -6.32
C GLU A 30 9.15 2.37 -4.88
N SER A 31 9.13 1.42 -3.96
CA SER A 31 9.45 1.67 -2.55
C SER A 31 10.03 0.44 -1.89
N VAL A 32 10.73 0.65 -0.77
CA VAL A 32 11.05 -0.39 0.20
C VAL A 32 10.47 0.06 1.53
N ARG A 33 10.05 -0.89 2.38
CA ARG A 33 9.46 -0.58 3.68
C ARG A 33 9.89 -1.60 4.71
N ILE A 34 10.31 -1.13 5.88
CA ILE A 34 10.56 -1.95 7.06
C ILE A 34 9.20 -2.42 7.60
N THR A 35 8.98 -3.73 7.68
CA THR A 35 7.65 -4.31 7.98
C THR A 35 7.48 -4.75 9.42
N ASN A 36 8.55 -4.74 10.21
CA ASN A 36 8.55 -5.10 11.62
C ASN A 36 9.37 -4.09 12.46
N PRO A 37 9.02 -2.80 12.44
CA PRO A 37 9.76 -1.80 13.21
C PRO A 37 9.64 -2.05 14.71
N ILE A 38 10.65 -1.59 15.44
CA ILE A 38 10.67 -1.53 16.90
C ILE A 38 11.24 -0.18 17.32
N ASP A 39 10.69 0.42 18.37
CA ASP A 39 11.19 1.70 18.89
C ASP A 39 12.47 1.54 19.70
N SER A 40 12.68 0.35 20.27
CA SER A 40 13.82 0.12 21.15
C SER A 40 14.26 -1.33 21.25
N LEU A 41 15.54 -1.52 21.51
CA LEU A 41 16.19 -2.83 21.65
C LEU A 41 17.01 -2.86 22.95
N ALA A 42 16.89 -3.93 23.71
CA ALA A 42 17.65 -4.11 24.95
C ALA A 42 19.14 -4.24 24.66
N LEU A 43 20.01 -3.65 25.49
CA LEU A 43 21.45 -3.78 25.38
C LEU A 43 21.89 -5.26 25.37
N GLY A 44 22.70 -5.63 24.38
CA GLY A 44 23.12 -7.02 24.15
C GLY A 44 22.06 -7.92 23.52
N GLY A 45 20.85 -7.39 23.27
CA GLY A 45 19.80 -8.07 22.52
C GLY A 45 20.05 -8.09 21.02
N SER A 46 19.29 -8.93 20.32
CA SER A 46 19.32 -9.06 18.87
C SER A 46 17.89 -9.03 18.30
N TYR A 47 17.73 -8.48 17.11
CA TYR A 47 16.45 -8.37 16.41
C TYR A 47 16.66 -8.57 14.91
N ALA A 48 15.81 -9.37 14.27
CA ALA A 48 15.87 -9.60 12.82
C ALA A 48 14.89 -8.66 12.15
N PHE A 49 15.40 -7.61 11.50
CA PHE A 49 14.57 -6.68 10.75
C PHE A 49 14.18 -7.30 9.40
N GLU A 50 12.94 -7.06 9.02
CA GLU A 50 12.33 -7.46 7.77
C GLU A 50 11.94 -6.21 6.99
N ALA A 51 12.14 -6.26 5.68
CA ALA A 51 11.66 -5.22 4.79
C ALA A 51 11.15 -5.83 3.49
N THR A 52 10.17 -5.16 2.89
CA THR A 52 9.57 -5.58 1.62
C THR A 52 9.78 -4.49 0.58
N TYR A 53 10.26 -4.88 -0.60
CA TYR A 53 10.31 -4.02 -1.78
C TYR A 53 9.00 -4.13 -2.58
N PHE A 54 8.46 -3.00 -2.99
CA PHE A 54 7.30 -2.87 -3.86
C PHE A 54 7.73 -2.25 -5.18
N ASN A 55 7.45 -2.96 -6.28
CA ASN A 55 7.77 -2.50 -7.61
C ASN A 55 6.84 -1.37 -8.09
N ASN A 56 7.00 -0.95 -9.35
CA ASN A 56 6.29 0.18 -9.94
C ASN A 56 4.77 -0.01 -10.13
N ILE A 57 4.20 -1.13 -9.69
CA ILE A 57 2.74 -1.36 -9.64
C ILE A 57 2.27 -1.70 -8.20
N GLY A 58 3.11 -1.49 -7.20
CA GLY A 58 2.82 -1.79 -5.80
C GLY A 58 2.84 -3.28 -5.47
N GLN A 59 3.43 -4.12 -6.32
CA GLN A 59 3.55 -5.56 -6.05
C GLN A 59 4.81 -5.84 -5.24
N ALA A 60 4.65 -6.62 -4.17
CA ALA A 60 5.78 -7.11 -3.38
C ALA A 60 6.68 -8.03 -4.23
N GLU A 61 7.97 -7.76 -4.22
CA GLU A 61 8.98 -8.51 -4.96
C GLU A 61 10.26 -8.67 -4.13
N SER A 62 10.94 -9.81 -4.28
CA SER A 62 12.21 -10.03 -3.62
C SER A 62 13.32 -9.24 -4.33
N GLN A 63 14.00 -8.37 -3.59
CA GLN A 63 15.18 -7.64 -4.05
C GLN A 63 16.31 -7.77 -3.02
N PRO A 64 17.59 -7.67 -3.43
CA PRO A 64 18.69 -7.57 -2.49
C PRO A 64 18.55 -6.31 -1.64
N LEU A 65 18.45 -6.48 -0.33
CA LEU A 65 18.34 -5.38 0.63
C LEU A 65 19.73 -4.94 1.10
N LEU A 66 19.92 -3.64 1.25
CA LEU A 66 21.13 -3.04 1.79
C LEU A 66 20.80 -2.36 3.11
N TRP A 67 21.25 -2.96 4.21
CA TRP A 67 21.07 -2.46 5.56
C TRP A 67 22.24 -1.60 6.01
N GLU A 68 21.95 -0.48 6.66
CA GLU A 68 22.95 0.42 7.23
C GLU A 68 22.48 0.96 8.57
N SER A 69 23.40 1.02 9.54
CA SER A 69 23.21 1.68 10.82
C SER A 69 24.00 2.99 10.82
N SER A 70 23.38 4.08 11.27
CA SER A 70 24.07 5.37 11.41
C SER A 70 25.21 5.33 12.44
N ASP A 71 25.16 4.39 13.38
CA ASP A 71 26.20 4.16 14.39
C ASP A 71 26.32 2.65 14.73
N PRO A 72 27.23 1.92 14.05
CA PRO A 72 27.48 0.51 14.33
C PRO A 72 28.05 0.21 15.73
N GLU A 73 28.56 1.22 16.46
CA GLU A 73 29.00 1.06 17.85
C GLU A 73 27.82 1.12 18.84
N VAL A 74 26.65 1.61 18.41
CA VAL A 74 25.37 1.55 19.15
C VAL A 74 24.57 0.33 18.72
N LEU A 75 24.35 0.16 17.42
CA LEU A 75 23.60 -0.95 16.85
C LEU A 75 24.31 -1.46 15.59
N ALA A 76 24.86 -2.67 15.67
CA ALA A 76 25.42 -3.34 14.50
C ALA A 76 24.31 -4.09 13.76
N ILE A 77 24.31 -4.06 12.43
CA ILE A 77 23.41 -4.86 11.59
C ILE A 77 24.22 -5.54 10.48
N ASP A 78 23.87 -6.78 10.15
CA ASP A 78 24.49 -7.52 9.06
C ASP A 78 23.68 -7.45 7.75
N ALA A 79 24.20 -8.10 6.70
CA ALA A 79 23.60 -8.10 5.37
C ALA A 79 22.25 -8.84 5.31
N ASP A 80 21.95 -9.71 6.28
CA ASP A 80 20.70 -10.45 6.37
C ASP A 80 19.65 -9.71 7.20
N GLY A 81 19.96 -8.50 7.70
CA GLY A 81 19.06 -7.70 8.54
C GLY A 81 19.09 -8.07 10.02
N GLN A 82 20.05 -8.90 10.46
CA GLN A 82 20.19 -9.25 11.87
C GLN A 82 20.92 -8.15 12.62
N ALA A 83 20.18 -7.39 13.44
CA ALA A 83 20.72 -6.35 14.30
C ALA A 83 21.13 -6.90 15.66
N THR A 84 22.17 -6.30 16.26
CA THR A 84 22.67 -6.55 17.61
C THR A 84 22.95 -5.22 18.32
N ALA A 85 22.38 -5.06 19.50
CA ALA A 85 22.59 -3.90 20.37
C ALA A 85 23.96 -3.96 21.06
N VAL A 86 24.82 -2.99 20.76
CA VAL A 86 26.23 -2.95 21.22
C VAL A 86 26.41 -1.99 22.40
N SER A 87 25.84 -0.79 22.33
CA SER A 87 25.90 0.20 23.41
C SER A 87 24.63 1.04 23.47
N VAL A 88 24.36 1.67 24.61
CA VAL A 88 23.18 2.52 24.82
C VAL A 88 23.29 3.78 23.96
N GLY A 89 22.25 4.09 23.19
CA GLY A 89 22.24 5.24 22.28
C GLY A 89 21.03 5.23 21.35
N ALA A 90 20.80 6.35 20.68
CA ALA A 90 19.83 6.44 19.59
C ALA A 90 20.56 6.25 18.25
N VAL A 91 19.91 5.56 17.32
CA VAL A 91 20.47 5.24 16.01
C VAL A 91 19.39 5.32 14.95
N THR A 92 19.75 5.70 13.73
CA THR A 92 18.89 5.60 12.56
C THR A 92 19.32 4.37 11.78
N LEU A 93 18.42 3.39 11.68
CA LEU A 93 18.57 2.24 10.81
C LEU A 93 17.98 2.58 9.44
N SER A 94 18.70 2.24 8.37
CA SER A 94 18.26 2.43 6.99
C SER A 94 18.27 1.12 6.24
N VAL A 95 17.29 0.93 5.36
CA VAL A 95 17.27 -0.13 4.33
C VAL A 95 17.14 0.52 2.97
N SER A 96 17.87 0.01 1.97
CA SER A 96 17.75 0.50 0.59
C SER A 96 17.81 -0.62 -0.44
N VAL A 97 17.29 -0.33 -1.62
CA VAL A 97 17.34 -1.20 -2.81
C VAL A 97 17.87 -0.38 -3.98
N GLU A 98 18.88 -0.89 -4.67
CA GLU A 98 19.40 -0.32 -5.92
C GLU A 98 18.55 -0.77 -7.11
N LEU A 99 18.14 0.19 -7.94
CA LEU A 99 17.30 -0.05 -9.11
C LEU A 99 18.13 -0.18 -10.40
N PRO A 100 17.61 -0.84 -11.45
CA PRO A 100 18.35 -1.06 -12.71
C PRO A 100 18.80 0.22 -13.42
N ASP A 101 18.13 1.35 -13.17
CA ASP A 101 18.47 2.65 -13.73
C ASP A 101 19.55 3.40 -12.92
N GLN A 102 20.12 2.76 -11.89
CA GLN A 102 21.09 3.30 -10.92
C GLN A 102 20.51 4.31 -9.93
N SER A 103 19.18 4.42 -9.85
CA SER A 103 18.53 5.07 -8.71
C SER A 103 18.43 4.10 -7.52
N SER A 104 17.95 4.59 -6.38
CA SER A 104 17.67 3.76 -5.21
C SER A 104 16.43 4.24 -4.49
N VAL A 105 15.75 3.32 -3.83
CA VAL A 105 14.67 3.59 -2.88
C VAL A 105 15.15 3.20 -1.49
N SER A 106 14.69 3.92 -0.46
CA SER A 106 15.09 3.66 0.92
C SER A 106 13.96 3.92 1.91
N ASP A 107 14.08 3.27 3.06
CA ASP A 107 13.26 3.47 4.24
C ASP A 107 14.15 3.56 5.48
N GLN A 108 13.66 4.22 6.53
CA GLN A 108 14.43 4.50 7.74
C GLN A 108 13.58 4.33 9.00
N LEU A 109 14.22 3.86 10.06
CA LEU A 109 13.66 3.69 11.39
C LEU A 109 14.61 4.32 12.41
N GLU A 110 14.10 5.22 13.25
CA GLU A 110 14.81 5.67 14.44
C GLU A 110 14.51 4.69 15.59
N LEU A 111 15.54 4.18 16.25
CA LEU A 111 15.36 3.34 17.43
C LEU A 111 16.39 3.65 18.52
N VAL A 112 16.05 3.24 19.75
CA VAL A 112 16.90 3.46 20.93
C VAL A 112 17.38 2.12 21.50
N VAL A 113 18.69 1.97 21.63
CA VAL A 113 19.27 0.91 22.46
C VAL A 113 19.29 1.38 23.91
N ALA A 114 18.66 0.60 24.80
CA ALA A 114 18.54 0.93 26.22
C ALA A 114 18.83 -0.29 27.12
N GLU A 115 19.15 -0.06 28.39
CA GLU A 115 19.35 -1.16 29.35
C GLU A 115 18.07 -1.97 29.60
N GLU A 116 16.94 -1.27 29.67
CA GLU A 116 15.61 -1.83 29.83
C GLU A 116 14.70 -1.21 28.77
N VAL A 117 13.91 -2.05 28.12
CA VAL A 117 12.97 -1.65 27.07
C VAL A 117 11.62 -1.37 27.73
N GLY A 118 11.01 -0.23 27.43
CA GLY A 118 9.63 0.05 27.86
C GLY A 118 8.65 -0.92 27.18
N GLY A 119 7.48 -1.12 27.79
CA GLY A 119 6.39 -1.82 27.08
C GLY A 119 5.99 -1.05 25.82
N GLY A 120 5.89 -1.75 24.69
CA GLY A 120 5.44 -1.19 23.42
C GLY A 120 4.05 -0.58 23.53
N GLY A 121 3.80 0.47 22.75
CA GLY A 121 2.47 1.05 22.61
C GLY A 121 1.53 0.10 21.89
N ASP A 122 0.24 0.47 21.84
CA ASP A 122 -0.66 -0.16 20.87
C ASP A 122 -0.23 0.35 19.48
N ASP A 123 0.31 -0.52 18.63
CA ASP A 123 0.65 -0.16 17.26
C ASP A 123 -0.63 -0.02 16.43
N PHE A 124 -0.83 1.16 15.86
CA PHE A 124 -1.94 1.45 14.97
C PHE A 124 -1.50 2.42 13.89
N ARG A 125 -2.21 2.36 12.76
CA ARG A 125 -2.12 3.33 11.67
C ARG A 125 -3.49 3.89 11.37
N SER A 126 -3.57 5.07 10.79
CA SER A 126 -4.86 5.73 10.58
C SER A 126 -4.91 6.44 9.23
N GLY A 127 -6.10 6.86 8.82
CA GLY A 127 -6.24 7.57 7.56
C GLY A 127 -7.61 8.20 7.42
N THR A 128 -7.76 8.94 6.33
CA THR A 128 -9.04 9.55 5.94
C THR A 128 -9.36 9.18 4.50
N ILE A 129 -10.58 8.70 4.29
CA ILE A 129 -11.08 8.33 2.97
C ILE A 129 -11.44 9.62 2.20
N GLN A 130 -11.04 9.67 0.95
CA GLN A 130 -11.36 10.73 0.01
C GLN A 130 -12.04 10.14 -1.22
N SER A 131 -13.18 10.73 -1.62
CA SER A 131 -13.81 10.36 -2.88
C SER A 131 -13.00 10.88 -4.06
N THR A 132 -12.76 10.02 -5.05
CA THR A 132 -12.17 10.37 -6.35
C THR A 132 -13.20 10.32 -7.47
N SER A 133 -14.48 10.20 -7.12
CA SER A 133 -15.61 10.07 -8.04
C SER A 133 -16.73 11.03 -7.67
N SER A 134 -17.84 10.98 -8.39
CA SER A 134 -19.05 11.75 -8.04
C SER A 134 -19.87 11.12 -6.91
N TYR A 135 -19.53 9.89 -6.50
CA TYR A 135 -20.22 9.21 -5.42
C TYR A 135 -19.70 9.71 -4.07
N THR A 136 -20.60 9.90 -3.11
CA THR A 136 -20.22 10.21 -1.73
C THR A 136 -19.38 9.06 -1.16
N LEU A 137 -18.21 9.40 -0.64
CA LEU A 137 -17.32 8.52 0.08
C LEU A 137 -16.39 9.38 0.95
N GLN A 138 -16.44 9.18 2.26
CA GLN A 138 -15.63 9.90 3.25
C GLN A 138 -15.62 9.14 4.58
N GLY A 139 -14.75 9.55 5.48
CA GLY A 139 -14.68 9.07 6.87
C GLY A 139 -13.25 8.85 7.32
N SER A 140 -13.04 8.80 8.63
CA SER A 140 -11.77 8.38 9.22
C SER A 140 -11.76 6.87 9.48
N PHE A 141 -10.58 6.28 9.39
CA PHE A 141 -10.38 4.87 9.73
C PHE A 141 -9.09 4.66 10.52
N THR A 142 -9.00 3.53 11.20
CA THR A 142 -7.84 3.07 11.97
C THR A 142 -7.61 1.59 11.69
N LEU A 143 -6.36 1.22 11.52
CA LEU A 143 -5.89 -0.16 11.42
C LEU A 143 -5.09 -0.45 12.70
N ARG A 144 -5.50 -1.47 13.45
CA ARG A 144 -4.93 -1.79 14.77
C ARG A 144 -4.57 -3.25 14.85
N GLU A 145 -3.43 -3.57 15.46
CA GLU A 145 -3.08 -4.94 15.81
C GLU A 145 -3.91 -5.46 16.99
N THR A 146 -4.35 -6.71 16.86
CA THR A 146 -5.09 -7.45 17.88
C THR A 146 -4.45 -8.83 18.07
N GLU A 147 -4.80 -9.53 19.14
CA GLU A 147 -4.32 -10.90 19.38
C GLU A 147 -4.65 -11.88 18.22
N SER A 148 -5.66 -11.55 17.40
CA SER A 148 -6.17 -12.39 16.32
C SER A 148 -5.78 -11.96 14.91
N GLY A 149 -5.00 -10.88 14.76
CA GLY A 149 -4.67 -10.26 13.48
C GLY A 149 -4.97 -8.76 13.49
N LEU A 150 -5.32 -8.17 12.35
CA LEU A 150 -5.64 -6.75 12.27
C LEU A 150 -7.14 -6.48 12.35
N LEU A 151 -7.49 -5.35 12.96
CA LEU A 151 -8.83 -4.78 12.93
C LEU A 151 -8.80 -3.46 12.16
N LEU A 152 -9.62 -3.37 11.11
CA LEU A 152 -9.89 -2.11 10.40
C LEU A 152 -11.18 -1.52 10.95
N GLU A 153 -11.09 -0.37 11.60
CA GLU A 153 -12.18 0.34 12.24
C GLU A 153 -12.49 1.64 11.49
N PHE A 154 -13.76 1.90 11.20
CA PHE A 154 -14.24 3.16 10.64
C PHE A 154 -14.96 3.96 11.72
N ALA A 155 -14.70 5.26 11.78
CA ALA A 155 -15.33 6.16 12.75
C ALA A 155 -16.78 6.53 12.35
N ASP A 156 -17.49 7.19 13.27
CA ASP A 156 -18.88 7.62 13.08
C ASP A 156 -19.08 8.63 11.94
N ASP A 157 -18.01 9.25 11.45
CA ASP A 157 -18.05 10.18 10.32
C ASP A 157 -18.04 9.49 8.94
N TYR A 158 -17.98 8.15 8.93
CA TYR A 158 -18.04 7.35 7.73
C TYR A 158 -19.37 7.53 6.98
N LEU A 159 -19.27 7.83 5.69
CA LEU A 159 -20.42 7.95 4.79
C LEU A 159 -20.05 7.50 3.38
N ALA A 160 -20.83 6.56 2.83
CA ALA A 160 -20.66 6.05 1.49
C ALA A 160 -22.00 5.99 0.73
N SER A 161 -21.94 6.18 -0.59
CA SER A 161 -23.11 6.06 -1.46
C SER A 161 -23.57 4.60 -1.59
N SER A 162 -24.82 4.33 -1.17
CA SER A 162 -25.49 3.04 -1.39
C SER A 162 -26.03 2.84 -2.80
N ASN A 163 -25.85 3.82 -3.70
CA ASN A 163 -26.34 3.76 -5.09
C ASN A 163 -25.41 2.98 -6.05
N LEU A 164 -24.34 2.39 -5.53
CA LEU A 164 -23.39 1.59 -6.30
C LEU A 164 -23.81 0.11 -6.24
N PRO A 165 -23.88 -0.61 -7.38
CA PRO A 165 -24.34 -2.00 -7.39
C PRO A 165 -23.35 -3.02 -6.82
N GLY A 166 -22.13 -2.58 -6.46
CA GLY A 166 -21.12 -3.44 -5.87
C GLY A 166 -19.90 -2.64 -5.46
N LEU A 167 -20.00 -1.91 -4.35
CA LEU A 167 -18.88 -1.23 -3.71
C LEU A 167 -18.11 -2.22 -2.83
N TYR A 168 -16.80 -2.31 -3.04
CA TYR A 168 -15.90 -3.22 -2.34
C TYR A 168 -14.72 -2.43 -1.75
N VAL A 169 -14.19 -2.95 -0.64
CA VAL A 169 -13.03 -2.40 0.07
C VAL A 169 -11.83 -3.32 -0.12
N TYR A 170 -10.67 -2.72 -0.36
CA TYR A 170 -9.41 -3.41 -0.59
C TYR A 170 -8.29 -2.78 0.25
N LEU A 171 -7.32 -3.58 0.65
CA LEU A 171 -5.98 -3.09 1.05
C LEU A 171 -5.03 -3.23 -0.14
N THR A 172 -4.24 -2.20 -0.42
CA THR A 172 -3.34 -2.17 -1.59
C THR A 172 -2.11 -1.30 -1.33
N ASN A 173 -1.04 -1.54 -2.08
CA ASN A 173 0.10 -0.62 -2.20
C ASN A 173 0.05 0.19 -3.50
N ASN A 174 -1.09 0.12 -4.19
CA ASN A 174 -1.36 0.87 -5.41
C ASN A 174 -2.75 1.52 -5.33
N PRO A 175 -2.85 2.83 -5.04
CA PRO A 175 -4.14 3.48 -4.86
C PRO A 175 -4.96 3.58 -6.16
N ASN A 176 -4.39 3.22 -7.31
CA ASN A 176 -5.05 3.32 -8.61
C ASN A 176 -5.53 1.97 -9.15
N SER A 177 -5.16 0.86 -8.52
CA SER A 177 -5.42 -0.48 -9.02
C SER A 177 -5.77 -1.47 -7.91
N VAL A 178 -6.68 -2.39 -8.22
CA VAL A 178 -6.97 -3.56 -7.38
C VAL A 178 -6.11 -4.77 -7.75
N ALA A 179 -5.19 -4.64 -8.72
CA ALA A 179 -4.24 -5.69 -9.03
C ALA A 179 -3.33 -5.93 -7.82
N ASN A 180 -3.18 -7.20 -7.41
CA ASN A 180 -2.40 -7.63 -6.22
C ASN A 180 -2.92 -7.06 -4.89
N ALA A 181 -4.10 -6.44 -4.87
CA ALA A 181 -4.73 -5.97 -3.66
C ALA A 181 -5.37 -7.12 -2.87
N TYR A 182 -5.44 -6.97 -1.55
CA TYR A 182 -6.24 -7.84 -0.70
C TYR A 182 -7.69 -7.35 -0.70
N GLU A 183 -8.63 -8.18 -1.18
CA GLU A 183 -10.06 -7.89 -1.11
C GLU A 183 -10.59 -8.16 0.30
N ILE A 184 -10.96 -7.10 1.03
CA ILE A 184 -11.60 -7.23 2.34
C ILE A 184 -13.05 -7.73 2.15
N GLY A 185 -13.77 -7.13 1.21
CA GLY A 185 -15.10 -7.58 0.83
C GLY A 185 -16.06 -6.47 0.41
N MET A 186 -17.33 -6.84 0.23
CA MET A 186 -18.40 -5.92 -0.16
C MET A 186 -18.82 -5.04 1.02
N VAL A 187 -18.97 -3.75 0.78
CA VAL A 187 -19.47 -2.78 1.78
C VAL A 187 -20.89 -3.14 2.19
N GLN A 188 -21.12 -3.26 3.51
CA GLN A 188 -22.44 -3.56 4.11
C GLN A 188 -23.00 -2.38 4.92
N VAL A 189 -22.13 -1.53 5.47
CA VAL A 189 -22.49 -0.33 6.23
C VAL A 189 -22.15 0.88 5.36
N PHE A 190 -23.09 1.82 5.23
CA PHE A 190 -22.96 2.99 4.35
C PHE A 190 -23.00 4.31 5.11
N ASP A 191 -23.25 4.27 6.42
CA ASP A 191 -23.35 5.44 7.30
C ASP A 191 -23.01 4.99 8.74
N GLY A 192 -22.05 5.65 9.37
CA GLY A 192 -21.64 5.41 10.75
C GLY A 192 -20.53 4.37 10.95
N ALA A 193 -20.10 4.25 12.21
CA ALA A 193 -18.98 3.40 12.61
C ALA A 193 -19.24 1.90 12.36
N HIS A 194 -18.19 1.20 11.93
CA HIS A 194 -18.19 -0.24 11.68
C HIS A 194 -16.76 -0.77 11.56
N GLU A 195 -16.60 -2.09 11.48
CA GLU A 195 -15.28 -2.72 11.49
C GLU A 195 -15.18 -3.93 10.56
N TYR A 196 -13.96 -4.29 10.21
CA TYR A 196 -13.59 -5.53 9.52
C TYR A 196 -12.45 -6.22 10.26
N ALA A 197 -12.67 -7.47 10.66
CA ALA A 197 -11.60 -8.34 11.14
C ALA A 197 -10.83 -8.91 9.94
N LEU A 198 -9.52 -8.68 9.91
CA LEU A 198 -8.62 -9.15 8.86
C LEU A 198 -7.88 -10.41 9.31
N PRO A 199 -7.45 -11.27 8.37
CA PRO A 199 -6.73 -12.50 8.72
C PRO A 199 -5.37 -12.20 9.34
N ALA A 200 -4.92 -13.07 10.25
CA ALA A 200 -3.63 -12.96 10.94
C ALA A 200 -2.38 -12.98 10.04
N GLY A 201 -2.53 -13.24 8.74
CA GLY A 201 -1.43 -13.22 7.77
C GLY A 201 -1.16 -11.85 7.15
N ILE A 202 -1.91 -10.82 7.53
CA ILE A 202 -1.70 -9.43 7.09
C ILE A 202 -1.16 -8.64 8.28
N GLY A 203 0.04 -8.09 8.12
CA GLY A 203 0.71 -7.21 9.07
C GLY A 203 0.32 -5.73 8.89
N LEU A 204 0.49 -4.93 9.94
CA LEU A 204 0.08 -3.51 9.99
C LEU A 204 0.74 -2.66 8.88
N LEU A 205 1.93 -3.08 8.44
CA LEU A 205 2.76 -2.42 7.44
C LEU A 205 2.80 -3.17 6.10
N ASP A 206 1.86 -4.06 5.82
CA ASP A 206 1.81 -4.75 4.53
C ASP A 206 1.21 -3.88 3.41
N TYR A 207 0.40 -2.89 3.78
CA TYR A 207 -0.39 -2.06 2.86
C TYR A 207 -0.35 -0.57 3.26
N ASP A 208 -0.28 0.33 2.27
CA ASP A 208 -0.30 1.80 2.49
C ASP A 208 -1.62 2.47 2.10
N TYR A 209 -2.56 1.74 1.52
CA TYR A 209 -3.81 2.31 1.06
C TYR A 209 -5.00 1.42 1.35
N LEU A 210 -6.09 2.08 1.74
CA LEU A 210 -7.43 1.55 1.68
C LEU A 210 -8.08 2.02 0.37
N LEU A 211 -8.56 1.11 -0.47
CA LEU A 211 -9.12 1.42 -1.79
C LEU A 211 -10.58 0.98 -1.89
N TYR A 212 -11.44 1.89 -2.37
CA TYR A 212 -12.83 1.60 -2.69
C TYR A 212 -13.04 1.48 -4.18
N TYR A 213 -13.63 0.36 -4.59
CA TYR A 213 -13.80 0.02 -6.00
C TYR A 213 -15.22 -0.45 -6.30
N CYS A 214 -15.79 0.01 -7.40
CA CYS A 214 -17.05 -0.51 -7.92
C CYS A 214 -16.76 -1.72 -8.82
N LYS A 215 -16.69 -2.90 -8.20
CA LYS A 215 -16.27 -4.16 -8.83
C LYS A 215 -17.02 -4.52 -10.12
N PRO A 216 -18.37 -4.39 -10.22
CA PRO A 216 -19.09 -4.72 -11.46
C PRO A 216 -18.71 -3.86 -12.67
N PHE A 217 -18.21 -2.64 -12.43
CA PHE A 217 -17.88 -1.67 -13.47
C PHE A 217 -16.38 -1.45 -13.62
N GLY A 218 -15.57 -2.04 -12.75
CA GLY A 218 -14.13 -1.92 -12.83
C GLY A 218 -13.62 -0.49 -12.62
N VAL A 219 -14.25 0.30 -11.73
CA VAL A 219 -13.88 1.72 -11.52
C VAL A 219 -13.58 2.05 -10.06
N LYS A 220 -12.55 2.88 -9.84
CA LYS A 220 -12.21 3.46 -8.55
C LYS A 220 -13.28 4.44 -8.09
N VAL A 221 -13.65 4.38 -6.81
CA VAL A 221 -14.64 5.26 -6.18
C VAL A 221 -13.95 6.29 -5.28
N GLY A 222 -12.93 5.84 -4.56
CA GLY A 222 -12.05 6.68 -3.74
C GLY A 222 -11.08 5.81 -2.95
N ASP A 223 -10.29 6.43 -2.10
CA ASP A 223 -9.21 5.79 -1.36
C ASP A 223 -8.83 6.60 -0.12
N GLY A 224 -8.04 6.01 0.76
CA GLY A 224 -7.38 6.72 1.85
C GLY A 224 -5.98 6.16 2.04
N ALA A 225 -4.98 7.05 2.13
CA ALA A 225 -3.65 6.68 2.57
C ALA A 225 -3.71 6.22 4.03
N ILE A 226 -2.86 5.25 4.36
CA ILE A 226 -2.67 4.71 5.70
C ILE A 226 -1.39 5.36 6.21
N ASP A 227 -1.50 6.17 7.26
CA ASP A 227 -0.40 6.82 7.97
C ASP A 227 -0.07 6.00 9.22
#